data_AF-A0AA35SHB6-F1
#
_entry.id   AF-A0AA35SHB6-F1
#
_cell.length_a   1.000
_cell.length_b   1.000
_cell.length_c   1.000
_cell.angle_alpha   90.00
_cell.angle_beta   90.00
_cell.angle_gamma   90.00
#
_symmetry.space_group_name_H-M   'P 1'
#
loop_
_entity.id
_entity.type
_entity.pdbx_description
1 polymer ?
#
loop_
_entity_poly.entity_id
_entity_poly.type
_entity_poly.pdbx_seq_one_letter_code
_entity_poly.pdbx_strand_id
1 'polypeptide(L)'
;MSTFSEEDVLVSSVQKKMKVGLLHPQQNIDIPEISLTIHSTISATVKKAAEAGKKPTVEELGPLVSDSSFLNGLQEDVSRWMEEIWKVTRLKRDASSGTALQEISFWMNLEHTLSKIHSLRHSPEVQLIFDVLKARKRFPAIVSFEADTGLREAQDKVNDYSPLMKVFPVNELLAAETLEAIKLAVAAVYTHLRKIRTTSYPSQRAIYLVEAIARDLTTQLVKVLGTYKLMLVTYEEFEQVMEHCNGVFNTWGKEYDKFTHQLRERRRGYIRFLWRDDTGIQRIQKRTYTIRDFRFQHWKLERVLRSQQQKDQPAQSGEGALESAVREVKLAYENVKVVDCLDLSPEGSAAWEAALKRYDERIDRVETRIAARLRDQLGTAKTTNEMFRIFSWYNALFVRTRIRGAIREYQAQLTQRLKDDIEKLHQKFKMQYNKTMTYQMCVQRDYPPVSSAIIWARQIDCQLETYLQRVEAVLGRDWENYVEGQKLKEVCHSFRKKLNTQQLFDDWKKKVEARQLVVQGHIFNIGSQCTRTGTILKLQVNFPPETITLAKEVAQFQVG
;
A
#
# COMPACT_ATOMS: atom_id res chain seq x y z
N MET A 1 43.59 -30.26 36.62
CA MET A 1 42.98 -29.00 37.09
C MET A 1 42.71 -28.12 35.88
N SER A 2 41.48 -28.10 35.33
CA SER A 2 40.91 -27.03 34.47
C SER A 2 39.77 -27.50 33.55
N THR A 3 38.73 -28.15 34.08
CA THR A 3 37.51 -28.46 33.29
C THR A 3 36.21 -28.00 33.96
N PHE A 4 36.29 -27.39 35.15
CA PHE A 4 35.12 -26.98 35.93
C PHE A 4 34.58 -25.57 35.65
N SER A 5 35.21 -24.78 34.76
CA SER A 5 34.86 -23.35 34.59
C SER A 5 33.93 -23.04 33.42
N GLU A 6 33.86 -23.87 32.38
CA GLU A 6 33.00 -23.57 31.20
C GLU A 6 31.57 -24.07 31.38
N GLU A 7 31.37 -25.23 32.01
CA GLU A 7 30.04 -25.77 32.30
C GLU A 7 29.28 -24.90 33.31
N ASP A 8 29.94 -24.38 34.36
CA ASP A 8 29.30 -23.50 35.34
C ASP A 8 28.91 -22.13 34.76
N VAL A 9 29.68 -21.61 33.79
CA VAL A 9 29.35 -20.37 33.08
C VAL A 9 28.18 -20.58 32.10
N LEU A 10 28.13 -21.74 31.44
CA LEU A 10 27.00 -22.14 30.61
C LEU A 10 25.75 -22.40 31.43
N VAL A 11 25.85 -23.08 32.57
CA VAL A 11 24.73 -23.33 33.50
C VAL A 11 24.25 -22.02 34.10
N SER A 12 25.12 -21.09 34.49
CA SER A 12 24.75 -19.74 34.94
C SER A 12 24.06 -18.92 33.83
N SER A 13 24.51 -19.05 32.59
CA SER A 13 23.93 -18.35 31.44
C SER A 13 22.60 -18.95 30.99
N VAL A 14 22.46 -20.27 31.06
CA VAL A 14 21.23 -21.01 30.81
C VAL A 14 20.24 -20.75 31.94
N GLN A 15 20.67 -20.71 33.20
CA GLN A 15 19.84 -20.31 34.33
C GLN A 15 19.43 -18.84 34.26
N LYS A 16 20.28 -17.93 33.78
CA LYS A 16 19.90 -16.54 33.50
C LYS A 16 18.90 -16.45 32.35
N LYS A 17 19.10 -17.20 31.26
CA LYS A 17 18.16 -17.27 30.13
C LYS A 17 16.83 -17.94 30.52
N MET A 18 16.85 -18.99 31.33
CA MET A 18 15.67 -19.61 31.92
C MET A 18 14.98 -18.65 32.88
N LYS A 19 15.70 -17.94 33.74
CA LYS A 19 15.11 -16.90 34.60
C LYS A 19 14.48 -15.79 33.77
N VAL A 20 15.12 -15.31 32.71
CA VAL A 20 14.56 -14.29 31.80
C VAL A 20 13.36 -14.84 31.01
N GLY A 21 13.39 -16.11 30.61
CA GLY A 21 12.30 -16.83 29.94
C GLY A 21 11.14 -17.21 30.86
N LEU A 22 11.37 -17.41 32.16
CA LEU A 22 10.37 -17.60 33.22
C LEU A 22 9.81 -16.26 33.72
N LEU A 23 10.60 -15.19 33.66
CA LEU A 23 10.15 -13.82 33.92
C LEU A 23 9.16 -13.33 32.87
N HIS A 24 9.21 -13.82 31.62
CA HIS A 24 8.27 -13.41 30.55
C HIS A 24 6.81 -13.86 30.81
N PRO A 25 6.53 -15.11 31.20
CA PRO A 25 5.20 -15.52 31.68
C PRO A 25 4.81 -14.89 33.03
N GLN A 26 5.77 -14.59 33.90
CA GLN A 26 5.52 -13.88 35.18
C GLN A 26 5.33 -12.36 35.03
N GLN A 27 5.41 -11.82 33.81
CA GLN A 27 4.98 -10.46 33.48
C GLN A 27 3.48 -10.35 33.15
N ASN A 28 2.70 -11.40 33.40
CA ASN A 28 1.34 -11.20 33.89
C ASN A 28 1.48 -10.62 35.30
N ILE A 29 1.60 -9.30 35.37
CA ILE A 29 1.84 -8.54 36.60
C ILE A 29 0.62 -8.70 37.50
N ASP A 30 0.67 -9.70 38.38
CA ASP A 30 -0.12 -9.69 39.61
C ASP A 30 0.41 -8.53 40.44
N ILE A 31 -0.30 -7.41 40.40
CA ILE A 31 -0.06 -6.32 41.35
C ILE A 31 -0.36 -6.93 42.72
N PRO A 32 0.59 -6.88 43.68
CA PRO A 32 0.41 -7.51 44.98
C PRO A 32 -0.85 -6.98 45.65
N GLU A 33 -1.79 -7.87 45.99
CA GLU A 33 -2.95 -7.49 46.79
C GLU A 33 -2.49 -7.13 48.20
N ILE A 34 -2.55 -5.85 48.53
CA ILE A 34 -2.19 -5.38 49.89
C ILE A 34 -3.33 -5.73 50.84
N SER A 35 -3.07 -6.65 51.76
CA SER A 35 -3.84 -6.81 52.99
C SER A 35 -3.11 -6.06 54.11
N LEU A 36 -3.72 -4.99 54.62
CA LEU A 36 -3.22 -4.31 55.81
C LEU A 36 -3.43 -5.23 57.02
N THR A 37 -2.35 -5.70 57.64
CA THR A 37 -2.43 -6.49 58.87
C THR A 37 -2.87 -5.57 60.02
N ILE A 38 -4.03 -5.84 60.60
CA ILE A 38 -4.59 -5.04 61.70
C ILE A 38 -4.44 -5.83 63.01
N HIS A 39 -4.04 -5.16 64.09
CA HIS A 39 -3.95 -5.78 65.41
C HIS A 39 -5.31 -6.35 65.87
N SER A 40 -5.33 -7.59 66.37
CA SER A 40 -6.54 -8.35 66.70
C SER A 40 -7.45 -7.65 67.73
N THR A 41 -6.86 -6.98 68.71
CA THR A 41 -7.59 -6.20 69.73
C THR A 41 -8.37 -5.04 69.13
N ILE A 42 -7.84 -4.39 68.09
CA ILE A 42 -8.49 -3.25 67.41
C ILE A 42 -9.61 -3.74 66.49
N SER A 43 -9.40 -4.85 65.78
CA SER A 43 -10.49 -5.47 65.03
C SER A 43 -11.63 -5.93 65.94
N ALA A 44 -11.31 -6.42 67.15
CA ALA A 44 -12.32 -6.83 68.14
C ALA A 44 -13.10 -5.64 68.74
N THR A 45 -12.45 -4.50 69.01
CA THR A 45 -13.16 -3.29 69.49
C THR A 45 -14.02 -2.66 68.41
N VAL A 46 -13.54 -2.62 67.15
CA VAL A 46 -14.32 -2.10 66.03
C VAL A 46 -15.55 -2.99 65.74
N LYS A 47 -15.43 -4.31 65.87
CA LYS A 47 -16.59 -5.23 65.77
C LYS A 47 -17.62 -4.99 66.88
N LYS A 48 -17.17 -4.82 68.13
CA LYS A 48 -18.05 -4.49 69.27
C LYS A 48 -18.74 -3.12 69.11
N ALA A 49 -18.03 -2.13 68.58
CA ALA A 49 -18.58 -0.80 68.30
C ALA A 49 -19.59 -0.82 67.12
N ALA A 50 -19.31 -1.64 66.10
CA ALA A 50 -20.21 -1.86 64.96
C ALA A 50 -21.50 -2.58 65.39
N GLU A 51 -21.41 -3.59 66.26
CA GLU A 51 -22.56 -4.29 66.86
C GLU A 51 -23.43 -3.34 67.72
N ALA A 52 -22.82 -2.32 68.33
CA ALA A 52 -23.50 -1.28 69.08
C ALA A 52 -24.01 -0.10 68.23
N GLY A 53 -23.78 -0.10 66.90
CA GLY A 53 -24.20 0.95 65.98
C GLY A 53 -23.53 2.32 66.19
N LYS A 54 -22.41 2.38 66.93
CA LYS A 54 -21.69 3.62 67.27
C LYS A 54 -20.34 3.68 66.57
N LYS A 55 -19.86 4.91 66.30
CA LYS A 55 -18.50 5.11 65.81
C LYS A 55 -17.50 4.74 66.93
N PRO A 56 -16.44 3.97 66.63
CA PRO A 56 -15.45 3.58 67.63
C PRO A 56 -14.81 4.83 68.27
N THR A 57 -14.84 4.97 69.59
CA THR A 57 -14.19 6.08 70.30
C THR A 57 -12.95 5.60 71.07
N VAL A 58 -11.96 6.49 71.18
CA VAL A 58 -10.66 6.24 71.86
C VAL A 58 -10.82 5.80 73.32
N GLU A 59 -11.98 6.09 73.93
CA GLU A 59 -12.34 5.76 75.31
C GLU A 59 -12.64 4.26 75.52
N GLU A 60 -13.08 3.53 74.48
CA GLU A 60 -13.41 2.10 74.56
C GLU A 60 -12.18 1.17 74.67
N LEU A 61 -10.98 1.71 74.39
CA LEU A 61 -9.71 0.97 74.49
C LEU A 61 -9.08 1.02 75.90
N GLY A 62 -9.63 1.82 76.81
CA GLY A 62 -9.26 1.82 78.24
C GLY A 62 -7.74 1.93 78.51
N PRO A 63 -7.15 1.08 79.36
CA PRO A 63 -5.75 1.20 79.80
C PRO A 63 -4.71 0.88 78.70
N LEU A 64 -5.09 0.15 77.64
CA LEU A 64 -4.17 -0.20 76.55
C LEU A 64 -3.73 1.01 75.71
N VAL A 65 -4.46 2.12 75.79
CA VAL A 65 -4.08 3.39 75.13
C VAL A 65 -2.84 4.00 75.78
N SER A 66 -2.48 3.58 76.99
CA SER A 66 -1.33 4.10 77.76
C SER A 66 -0.09 3.19 77.69
N ASP A 67 -0.22 1.98 77.15
CA ASP A 67 0.88 1.02 77.05
C ASP A 67 1.86 1.38 75.92
N SER A 68 3.11 1.62 76.27
CA SER A 68 4.16 2.03 75.33
C SER A 68 4.52 0.94 74.33
N SER A 69 4.44 -0.34 74.71
CA SER A 69 4.67 -1.50 73.84
C SER A 69 3.58 -1.64 72.77
N PHE A 70 2.31 -1.45 73.14
CA PHE A 70 1.18 -1.51 72.22
C PHE A 70 1.23 -0.37 71.19
N LEU A 71 1.52 0.86 71.63
CA LEU A 71 1.68 1.99 70.72
C LEU A 71 2.91 1.85 69.80
N ASN A 72 3.98 1.18 70.24
CA ASN A 72 5.13 0.87 69.38
C ASN A 72 4.78 -0.20 68.34
N GLY A 73 4.02 -1.24 68.71
CA GLY A 73 3.50 -2.23 67.76
C GLY A 73 2.60 -1.60 66.69
N LEU A 74 1.70 -0.68 67.07
CA LEU A 74 0.88 0.06 66.10
C LEU A 74 1.72 0.96 65.19
N GLN A 75 2.82 1.52 65.68
CA GLN A 75 3.72 2.32 64.87
C GLN A 75 4.52 1.45 63.87
N GLU A 76 4.93 0.24 64.27
CA GLU A 76 5.54 -0.76 63.38
C GLU A 76 4.56 -1.23 62.30
N ASP A 77 3.29 -1.48 62.66
CA ASP A 77 2.23 -1.82 61.71
C ASP A 77 2.02 -0.71 60.67
N VAL A 78 1.94 0.56 61.11
CA VAL A 78 1.85 1.72 60.20
C VAL A 78 3.09 1.82 59.30
N SER A 79 4.28 1.51 59.82
CA SER A 79 5.53 1.52 59.05
C SER A 79 5.55 0.42 57.98
N ARG A 80 5.08 -0.78 58.33
CA ARG A 80 4.89 -1.89 57.39
C ARG A 80 3.85 -1.55 56.31
N TRP A 81 2.75 -0.88 56.69
CA TRP A 81 1.77 -0.41 55.72
C TRP A 81 2.36 0.62 54.75
N MET A 82 3.25 1.52 55.22
CA MET A 82 3.97 2.44 54.34
C MET A 82 4.84 1.70 53.32
N GLU A 83 5.57 0.66 53.75
CA GLU A 83 6.38 -0.15 52.84
C GLU A 83 5.54 -0.88 51.79
N GLU A 84 4.40 -1.46 52.20
CA GLU A 84 3.47 -2.11 51.26
C GLU A 84 2.86 -1.11 50.27
N ILE A 85 2.50 0.10 50.73
CA ILE A 85 1.99 1.15 49.85
C ILE A 85 3.10 1.63 48.89
N TRP A 86 4.35 1.76 49.33
CA TRP A 86 5.47 2.14 48.46
C TRP A 86 5.74 1.12 47.36
N LYS A 87 5.57 -0.18 47.63
CA LYS A 87 5.69 -1.22 46.60
C LYS A 87 4.72 -0.98 45.44
N VAL A 88 3.50 -0.49 45.73
CA VAL A 88 2.49 -0.20 44.70
C VAL A 88 2.65 1.21 44.09
N THR A 89 2.90 2.26 44.89
CA THR A 89 3.01 3.64 44.37
C THR A 89 4.30 3.88 43.58
N ARG A 90 5.36 3.12 43.83
CA ARG A 90 6.61 3.16 43.06
C ARG A 90 6.65 2.14 41.92
N LEU A 91 5.64 1.30 41.77
CA LEU A 91 5.56 0.31 40.71
C LEU A 91 5.51 1.02 39.36
N LYS A 92 6.56 0.87 38.57
CA LYS A 92 6.63 1.38 37.20
C LYS A 92 6.94 0.23 36.27
N ARG A 93 6.08 0.04 35.27
CA ARG A 93 6.34 -0.86 34.14
C ARG A 93 7.14 -0.12 33.06
N ASP A 94 8.12 -0.80 32.48
CA ASP A 94 8.79 -0.33 31.27
C ASP A 94 7.81 -0.37 30.09
N ALA A 95 7.53 0.80 29.52
CA ALA A 95 6.59 0.93 28.39
C ALA A 95 7.15 0.41 27.06
N SER A 96 8.47 0.18 26.97
CA SER A 96 9.13 -0.31 25.75
C SER A 96 8.95 -1.82 25.50
N SER A 97 8.52 -2.57 26.53
CA SER A 97 8.46 -4.03 26.50
C SER A 97 7.04 -4.57 26.79
N GLY A 98 6.63 -5.55 26.00
CA GLY A 98 5.35 -6.24 26.08
C GLY A 98 4.32 -5.84 25.02
N THR A 99 3.09 -6.30 25.22
CA THR A 99 1.95 -6.03 24.33
C THR A 99 1.12 -4.85 24.83
N ALA A 100 0.28 -4.28 23.95
CA ALA A 100 -0.60 -3.17 24.34
C ALA A 100 -1.58 -3.60 25.46
N LEU A 101 -2.08 -4.84 25.40
CA LEU A 101 -2.95 -5.40 26.44
C LEU A 101 -2.30 -5.46 27.82
N GLN A 102 -1.01 -5.78 27.88
CA GLN A 102 -0.28 -5.84 29.14
C GLN A 102 -0.10 -4.45 29.77
N GLU A 103 0.04 -3.41 28.96
CA GLU A 103 0.10 -2.03 29.45
C GLU A 103 -1.29 -1.55 29.93
N ILE A 104 -2.34 -1.85 29.18
CA ILE A 104 -3.73 -1.51 29.56
C ILE A 104 -4.13 -2.21 30.86
N SER A 105 -3.90 -3.52 30.95
CA SER A 105 -4.22 -4.29 32.16
C SER A 105 -3.41 -3.83 33.38
N PHE A 106 -2.14 -3.45 33.20
CA PHE A 106 -1.33 -2.86 34.27
C PHE A 106 -1.96 -1.59 34.83
N TRP A 107 -2.39 -0.65 33.99
CA TRP A 107 -3.00 0.60 34.46
C TRP A 107 -4.38 0.37 35.10
N MET A 108 -5.20 -0.52 34.54
CA MET A 108 -6.50 -0.89 35.12
C MET A 108 -6.35 -1.57 36.49
N ASN A 109 -5.39 -2.50 36.61
CA ASN A 109 -5.11 -3.16 37.88
C ASN A 109 -4.54 -2.16 38.89
N LEU A 110 -3.70 -1.21 38.45
CA LEU A 110 -3.16 -0.16 39.31
C LEU A 110 -4.26 0.78 39.82
N GLU A 111 -5.22 1.15 38.97
CA GLU A 111 -6.40 1.94 39.36
C GLU A 111 -7.25 1.20 40.42
N HIS A 112 -7.54 -0.08 40.19
CA HIS A 112 -8.30 -0.90 41.12
C HIS A 112 -7.58 -1.05 42.47
N THR A 113 -6.29 -1.38 42.45
CA THR A 113 -5.49 -1.56 43.67
C THR A 113 -5.31 -0.26 44.45
N LEU A 114 -5.01 0.86 43.79
CA LEU A 114 -4.94 2.17 44.46
C LEU A 114 -6.29 2.60 45.06
N SER A 115 -7.41 2.30 44.36
CA SER A 115 -8.76 2.55 44.88
C SER A 115 -9.08 1.67 46.09
N LYS A 116 -8.66 0.39 46.07
CA LYS A 116 -8.75 -0.53 47.21
C LYS A 116 -7.93 -0.01 48.40
N ILE A 117 -6.68 0.38 48.20
CA ILE A 117 -5.83 0.98 49.26
C ILE A 117 -6.47 2.23 49.82
N HIS A 118 -7.05 3.09 48.97
CA HIS A 118 -7.75 4.29 49.43
C HIS A 118 -8.98 3.95 50.28
N SER A 119 -9.78 2.95 49.89
CA SER A 119 -10.89 2.47 50.71
C SER A 119 -10.42 1.89 52.05
N LEU A 120 -9.32 1.13 52.04
CA LEU A 120 -8.71 0.55 53.24
C LEU A 120 -8.13 1.63 54.17
N ARG A 121 -7.57 2.73 53.64
CA ARG A 121 -7.14 3.89 54.45
C ARG A 121 -8.31 4.57 55.17
N HIS A 122 -9.48 4.65 54.51
CA HIS A 122 -10.68 5.24 55.09
C HIS A 122 -11.50 4.25 55.92
N SER A 123 -11.01 3.02 56.09
CA SER A 123 -11.66 2.02 56.94
C SER A 123 -11.71 2.50 58.40
N PRO A 124 -12.80 2.22 59.13
CA PRO A 124 -12.95 2.65 60.52
C PRO A 124 -11.85 2.07 61.43
N GLU A 125 -11.30 0.90 61.10
CA GLU A 125 -10.20 0.27 61.81
C GLU A 125 -8.90 1.09 61.73
N VAL A 126 -8.55 1.55 60.52
CA VAL A 126 -7.34 2.34 60.29
C VAL A 126 -7.51 3.77 60.80
N GLN A 127 -8.70 4.35 60.65
CA GLN A 127 -9.01 5.67 61.21
C GLN A 127 -8.96 5.67 62.74
N LEU A 128 -9.46 4.62 63.41
CA LEU A 128 -9.33 4.48 64.86
C LEU A 128 -7.85 4.37 65.29
N ILE A 129 -6.99 3.69 64.52
CA ILE A 129 -5.55 3.64 64.79
C ILE A 129 -4.93 5.03 64.71
N PHE A 130 -5.32 5.84 63.73
CA PHE A 130 -4.87 7.23 63.64
C PHE A 130 -5.39 8.09 64.80
N ASP A 131 -6.65 7.93 65.21
CA ASP A 131 -7.24 8.66 66.33
C ASP A 131 -6.55 8.31 67.67
N VAL A 132 -6.20 7.04 67.88
CA VAL A 132 -5.43 6.56 69.05
C VAL A 132 -4.02 7.14 69.07
N LEU A 133 -3.31 7.13 67.93
CA LEU A 133 -1.97 7.69 67.82
C LEU A 133 -1.98 9.23 67.98
N LYS A 134 -3.04 9.90 67.51
CA LYS A 134 -3.26 11.35 67.63
C LYS A 134 -3.54 11.76 69.08
N ALA A 135 -4.37 10.99 69.80
CA ALA A 135 -4.70 11.23 71.20
C ALA A 135 -3.47 11.12 72.14
N ARG A 136 -2.42 10.40 71.74
CA ARG A 136 -1.18 10.20 72.50
C ARG A 136 0.01 11.02 71.99
N LYS A 137 -0.24 12.04 71.16
CA LYS A 137 0.77 12.97 70.62
C LYS A 137 1.87 12.32 69.75
N ARG A 138 1.65 11.13 69.20
CA ARG A 138 2.59 10.46 68.27
C ARG A 138 2.34 10.92 66.82
N PHE A 139 2.43 12.22 66.60
CA PHE A 139 2.18 12.85 65.30
C PHE A 139 3.15 12.44 64.18
N PRO A 140 4.46 12.18 64.42
CA PRO A 140 5.39 11.89 63.33
C PRO A 140 5.00 10.69 62.46
N ALA A 141 4.47 9.61 63.05
CA ALA A 141 4.05 8.42 62.29
C ALA A 141 2.79 8.65 61.44
N ILE A 142 1.92 9.57 61.87
CA ILE A 142 0.72 9.96 61.12
C ILE A 142 1.11 10.89 59.98
N VAL A 143 1.91 11.92 60.29
CA VAL A 143 2.37 12.90 59.30
C VAL A 143 3.22 12.23 58.22
N SER A 144 4.08 11.25 58.57
CA SER A 144 4.83 10.46 57.60
C SER A 144 3.92 9.59 56.73
N PHE A 145 2.89 8.96 57.31
CA PHE A 145 1.93 8.18 56.51
C PHE A 145 1.11 9.07 55.55
N GLU A 146 0.73 10.28 55.96
CA GLU A 146 -0.05 11.19 55.12
C GLU A 146 0.77 11.89 54.04
N ALA A 147 2.02 12.25 54.34
CA ALA A 147 2.91 12.94 53.40
C ALA A 147 3.70 11.99 52.49
N ASP A 148 4.22 10.87 53.03
CA ASP A 148 5.23 10.05 52.35
C ASP A 148 4.66 8.86 51.57
N THR A 149 3.36 8.57 51.66
CA THR A 149 2.76 7.44 50.94
C THR A 149 2.70 7.66 49.42
N GLY A 150 2.73 8.91 48.94
CA GLY A 150 2.63 9.25 47.51
C GLY A 150 1.33 8.77 46.85
N LEU A 151 0.36 8.32 47.64
CA LEU A 151 -0.88 7.68 47.18
C LEU A 151 -1.73 8.65 46.38
N ARG A 152 -1.87 9.90 46.87
CA ARG A 152 -2.66 10.94 46.20
C ARG A 152 -2.10 11.26 44.81
N GLU A 153 -0.79 11.47 44.71
CA GLU A 153 -0.15 11.72 43.42
C GLU A 153 -0.27 10.53 42.46
N ALA A 154 -0.16 9.30 42.97
CA ALA A 154 -0.33 8.09 42.16
C ALA A 154 -1.78 7.96 41.67
N GLN A 155 -2.77 8.24 42.53
CA GLN A 155 -4.18 8.25 42.18
C GLN A 155 -4.50 9.32 41.14
N ASP A 156 -4.02 10.55 41.33
CA ASP A 156 -4.24 11.64 40.37
C ASP A 156 -3.64 11.28 39.00
N LYS A 157 -2.42 10.71 38.96
CA LYS A 157 -1.79 10.23 37.72
C LYS A 157 -2.59 9.10 37.05
N VAL A 158 -3.13 8.16 37.83
CA VAL A 158 -3.91 7.04 37.27
C VAL A 158 -5.29 7.51 36.81
N ASN A 159 -5.95 8.39 37.55
CA ASN A 159 -7.22 9.01 37.15
C ASN A 159 -7.05 9.84 35.87
N ASP A 160 -5.92 10.54 35.72
CA ASP A 160 -5.58 11.26 34.48
C ASP A 160 -5.41 10.32 33.28
N TYR A 161 -4.92 9.09 33.48
CA TYR A 161 -4.71 8.09 32.42
C TYR A 161 -5.91 7.17 32.21
N SER A 162 -6.83 7.07 33.18
CA SER A 162 -8.02 6.21 33.16
C SER A 162 -8.88 6.41 31.89
N PRO A 163 -9.16 7.65 31.40
CA PRO A 163 -9.92 7.84 30.15
C PRO A 163 -9.29 7.21 28.90
N LEU A 164 -7.96 7.07 28.89
CA LEU A 164 -7.19 6.46 27.80
C LEU A 164 -7.07 4.93 27.97
N MET A 165 -7.01 4.42 29.19
CA MET A 165 -6.82 2.98 29.43
C MET A 165 -8.16 2.22 29.54
N LYS A 166 -9.24 2.92 29.91
CA LYS A 166 -10.58 2.34 30.05
C LYS A 166 -11.23 2.09 28.68
N VAL A 167 -11.72 0.86 28.49
CA VAL A 167 -12.37 0.37 27.25
C VAL A 167 -11.52 0.67 26.01
N PHE A 168 -10.28 0.17 26.00
CA PHE A 168 -9.42 0.28 24.81
C PHE A 168 -9.77 -0.85 23.80
N PRO A 169 -10.03 -0.53 22.53
CA PRO A 169 -10.45 -1.52 21.53
C PRO A 169 -9.27 -2.35 20.95
N VAL A 170 -8.40 -2.92 21.80
CA VAL A 170 -7.34 -3.86 21.31
C VAL A 170 -7.95 -5.24 21.03
N ASN A 171 -8.97 -5.63 21.79
CA ASN A 171 -9.60 -6.94 21.65
C ASN A 171 -10.24 -7.13 20.27
N GLU A 172 -10.80 -6.07 19.70
CA GLU A 172 -11.35 -6.08 18.32
C GLU A 172 -10.25 -6.39 17.29
N LEU A 173 -9.04 -5.87 17.49
CA LEU A 173 -7.91 -6.14 16.60
C LEU A 173 -7.41 -7.58 16.76
N LEU A 174 -7.37 -8.11 17.98
CA LEU A 174 -6.90 -9.47 18.24
C LEU A 174 -7.91 -10.56 17.87
N ALA A 175 -9.20 -10.23 17.86
CA ALA A 175 -10.30 -11.11 17.46
C ALA A 175 -10.62 -11.02 15.96
N ALA A 176 -10.04 -10.08 15.23
CA ALA A 176 -10.33 -9.89 13.81
C ALA A 176 -9.82 -11.06 12.96
N GLU A 177 -10.74 -11.73 12.25
CA GLU A 177 -10.42 -12.81 11.31
C GLU A 177 -10.31 -12.34 9.86
N THR A 178 -10.87 -11.17 9.53
CA THR A 178 -10.88 -10.61 8.16
C THR A 178 -10.02 -9.35 8.07
N LEU A 179 -9.48 -9.09 6.88
CA LEU A 179 -8.70 -7.87 6.61
C LEU A 179 -9.55 -6.60 6.78
N GLU A 180 -10.85 -6.67 6.52
CA GLU A 180 -11.78 -5.56 6.76
C GLU A 180 -12.00 -5.30 8.26
N ALA A 181 -12.17 -6.35 9.06
CA ALA A 181 -12.28 -6.21 10.51
C ALA A 181 -11.00 -5.61 11.10
N ILE A 182 -9.81 -6.02 10.62
CA ILE A 182 -8.54 -5.41 11.01
C ILE A 182 -8.51 -3.91 10.67
N LYS A 183 -8.94 -3.54 9.46
CA LYS A 183 -8.99 -2.13 9.03
C LYS A 183 -9.89 -1.29 9.95
N LEU A 184 -11.07 -1.81 10.31
CA LEU A 184 -12.00 -1.12 11.21
C LEU A 184 -11.46 -1.02 12.63
N ALA A 185 -10.86 -2.10 13.15
CA ALA A 185 -10.24 -2.12 14.47
C ALA A 185 -9.07 -1.13 14.58
N VAL A 186 -8.23 -1.03 13.54
CA VAL A 186 -7.14 -0.02 13.49
C VAL A 186 -7.72 1.39 13.55
N ALA A 187 -8.78 1.69 12.79
CA ALA A 187 -9.45 2.98 12.85
C ALA A 187 -10.04 3.25 14.25
N ALA A 188 -10.70 2.27 14.87
CA ALA A 188 -11.25 2.37 16.23
C ALA A 188 -10.15 2.67 17.26
N VAL A 189 -9.02 1.96 17.20
CA VAL A 189 -7.85 2.19 18.06
C VAL A 189 -7.33 3.63 17.93
N TYR A 190 -7.13 4.13 16.71
CA TYR A 190 -6.64 5.50 16.52
C TYR A 190 -7.67 6.58 16.92
N THR A 191 -8.96 6.32 16.76
CA THR A 191 -9.99 7.25 17.27
C THR A 191 -9.96 7.35 18.79
N HIS A 192 -9.71 6.23 19.49
CA HIS A 192 -9.55 6.21 20.94
C HIS A 192 -8.26 6.91 21.38
N LEU A 193 -7.14 6.71 20.67
CA LEU A 193 -5.86 7.36 20.95
C LEU A 193 -5.92 8.90 20.89
N ARG A 194 -6.92 9.51 20.24
CA ARG A 194 -7.11 10.98 20.27
C ARG A 194 -7.34 11.53 21.67
N LYS A 195 -7.81 10.69 22.61
CA LYS A 195 -7.94 11.05 24.04
C LYS A 195 -6.61 11.41 24.70
N ILE A 196 -5.47 11.10 24.08
CA ILE A 196 -4.14 11.58 24.54
C ILE A 196 -4.09 13.11 24.61
N ARG A 197 -4.94 13.83 23.85
CA ARG A 197 -5.04 15.30 23.92
C ARG A 197 -5.54 15.80 25.29
N THR A 198 -6.47 15.07 25.92
CA THR A 198 -7.06 15.47 27.21
C THR A 198 -6.27 14.95 28.41
N THR A 199 -5.50 13.87 28.24
CA THR A 199 -4.72 13.25 29.33
C THR A 199 -3.29 13.77 29.42
N SER A 200 -2.68 13.80 30.61
CA SER A 200 -1.25 14.13 30.80
C SER A 200 -0.28 13.00 30.39
N TYR A 201 -0.70 12.11 29.48
CA TYR A 201 0.06 10.90 29.13
C TYR A 201 1.40 11.24 28.44
N PRO A 202 2.55 10.69 28.87
CA PRO A 202 3.85 11.03 28.30
C PRO A 202 3.98 10.64 26.82
N SER A 203 4.47 11.56 25.99
CA SER A 203 4.61 11.33 24.54
C SER A 203 5.51 10.14 24.19
N GLN A 204 6.55 9.87 24.99
CA GLN A 204 7.45 8.72 24.77
C GLN A 204 6.73 7.37 25.00
N ARG A 205 5.96 7.26 26.08
CA ARG A 205 5.16 6.05 26.34
C ARG A 205 4.06 5.86 25.29
N ALA A 206 3.50 6.96 24.77
CA ALA A 206 2.53 6.89 23.67
C ALA A 206 3.13 6.30 22.38
N ILE A 207 4.39 6.63 22.07
CA ILE A 207 5.10 6.05 20.92
C ILE A 207 5.30 4.54 21.15
N TYR A 208 5.75 4.13 22.34
CA TYR A 208 5.93 2.70 22.63
C TYR A 208 4.61 1.91 22.63
N LEU A 209 3.51 2.49 23.10
CA LEU A 209 2.18 1.88 22.99
C LEU A 209 1.79 1.66 21.53
N VAL A 210 2.04 2.64 20.65
CA VAL A 210 1.80 2.50 19.21
C VAL A 210 2.73 1.48 18.58
N GLU A 211 3.98 1.37 19.01
CA GLU A 211 4.88 0.29 18.58
C GLU A 211 4.38 -1.10 19.02
N ALA A 212 3.82 -1.22 20.22
CA ALA A 212 3.21 -2.46 20.70
C ALA A 212 1.97 -2.82 19.88
N ILE A 213 1.08 -1.86 19.61
CA ILE A 213 -0.06 -2.03 18.70
C ILE A 213 0.41 -2.43 17.30
N ALA A 214 1.52 -1.87 16.82
CA ALA A 214 2.08 -2.22 15.52
C ALA A 214 2.59 -3.68 15.47
N ARG A 215 3.17 -4.18 16.57
CA ARG A 215 3.56 -5.59 16.71
C ARG A 215 2.32 -6.48 16.71
N ASP A 216 1.31 -6.14 17.52
CA ASP A 216 0.04 -6.88 17.59
C ASP A 216 -0.64 -6.93 16.21
N LEU A 217 -0.72 -5.80 15.51
CA LEU A 217 -1.23 -5.72 14.13
C LEU A 217 -0.43 -6.58 13.17
N THR A 218 0.90 -6.59 13.26
CA THR A 218 1.75 -7.41 12.39
C THR A 218 1.47 -8.90 12.63
N THR A 219 1.35 -9.33 13.89
CA THR A 219 1.03 -10.73 14.21
C THR A 219 -0.35 -11.15 13.69
N GLN A 220 -1.36 -10.30 13.83
CA GLN A 220 -2.71 -10.58 13.32
C GLN A 220 -2.76 -10.56 11.79
N LEU A 221 -2.06 -9.63 11.13
CA LEU A 221 -1.94 -9.61 9.67
C LEU A 221 -1.27 -10.87 9.14
N VAL A 222 -0.17 -11.34 9.75
CA VAL A 222 0.48 -12.60 9.36
C VAL A 222 -0.47 -13.77 9.55
N LYS A 223 -1.20 -13.84 10.67
CA LYS A 223 -2.18 -14.89 10.96
C LYS A 223 -3.30 -14.92 9.92
N VAL A 224 -3.93 -13.78 9.65
CA VAL A 224 -5.03 -13.67 8.67
C VAL A 224 -4.52 -13.95 7.26
N LEU A 225 -3.40 -13.37 6.84
CA LEU A 225 -2.80 -13.65 5.52
C LEU A 225 -2.39 -15.12 5.36
N GLY A 226 -1.99 -15.79 6.45
CA GLY A 226 -1.67 -17.21 6.47
C GLY A 226 -2.85 -18.11 6.10
N THR A 227 -4.08 -17.72 6.45
CA THR A 227 -5.29 -18.50 6.10
C THR A 227 -5.57 -18.52 4.60
N TYR A 228 -5.27 -17.43 3.89
CA TYR A 228 -5.52 -17.31 2.45
C TYR A 228 -4.55 -18.11 1.59
N LYS A 229 -3.43 -18.62 2.13
CA LYS A 229 -2.39 -19.36 1.38
C LYS A 229 -2.09 -18.72 0.01
N LEU A 230 -1.59 -17.48 0.05
CA LEU A 230 -1.45 -16.55 -1.10
C LEU A 230 -0.84 -17.14 -2.39
N MET A 231 -0.02 -18.18 -2.26
CA MET A 231 0.71 -18.85 -3.35
C MET A 231 -0.07 -20.00 -4.01
N LEU A 232 -1.17 -20.48 -3.40
CA LEU A 232 -2.00 -21.56 -3.95
C LEU A 232 -3.22 -21.03 -4.70
N VAL A 233 -3.69 -19.86 -4.30
CA VAL A 233 -4.90 -19.21 -4.81
C VAL A 233 -4.70 -18.71 -6.25
N THR A 234 -5.80 -18.51 -6.98
CA THR A 234 -5.79 -17.89 -8.32
C THR A 234 -5.27 -16.45 -8.26
N TYR A 235 -4.84 -15.89 -9.40
CA TYR A 235 -4.30 -14.52 -9.41
C TYR A 235 -5.38 -13.48 -9.10
N GLU A 236 -6.62 -13.69 -9.52
CA GLU A 236 -7.73 -12.76 -9.33
C GLU A 236 -8.12 -12.62 -7.86
N GLU A 237 -8.31 -13.74 -7.16
CA GLU A 237 -8.56 -13.74 -5.71
C GLU A 237 -7.36 -13.17 -4.93
N PHE A 238 -6.13 -13.45 -5.38
CA PHE A 238 -4.92 -12.86 -4.79
C PHE A 238 -4.88 -11.34 -4.94
N GLU A 239 -5.22 -10.79 -6.10
CA GLU A 239 -5.25 -9.35 -6.32
C GLU A 239 -6.27 -8.66 -5.41
N GLN A 240 -7.45 -9.27 -5.24
CA GLN A 240 -8.46 -8.78 -4.29
C GLN A 240 -7.92 -8.79 -2.86
N VAL A 241 -7.35 -9.89 -2.38
CA VAL A 241 -6.76 -9.98 -1.02
C VAL A 241 -5.65 -8.94 -0.83
N MET A 242 -4.81 -8.73 -1.83
CA MET A 242 -3.75 -7.73 -1.81
C MET A 242 -4.28 -6.30 -1.80
N GLU A 243 -5.40 -6.01 -2.48
CA GLU A 243 -6.07 -4.71 -2.42
C GLU A 243 -6.64 -4.43 -1.02
N HIS A 244 -7.30 -5.41 -0.40
CA HIS A 244 -7.77 -5.28 0.98
C HIS A 244 -6.60 -5.07 1.97
N CYS A 245 -5.50 -5.79 1.78
CA CYS A 245 -4.27 -5.63 2.57
C CYS A 245 -3.65 -4.23 2.40
N ASN A 246 -3.57 -3.72 1.17
CA ASN A 246 -3.16 -2.33 0.90
C ASN A 246 -4.12 -1.31 1.54
N GLY A 247 -5.41 -1.62 1.58
CA GLY A 247 -6.42 -0.85 2.32
C GLY A 247 -6.08 -0.73 3.81
N VAL A 248 -5.63 -1.81 4.45
CA VAL A 248 -5.17 -1.79 5.85
C VAL A 248 -3.92 -0.92 5.99
N PHE A 249 -2.88 -1.13 5.17
CA PHE A 249 -1.63 -0.35 5.24
C PHE A 249 -1.86 1.15 5.02
N ASN A 250 -2.72 1.52 4.07
CA ASN A 250 -3.07 2.91 3.81
C ASN A 250 -3.85 3.52 4.98
N THR A 251 -4.74 2.75 5.62
CA THR A 251 -5.50 3.23 6.78
C THR A 251 -4.57 3.43 7.98
N TRP A 252 -3.68 2.47 8.25
CA TRP A 252 -2.64 2.58 9.27
C TRP A 252 -1.74 3.80 9.02
N GLY A 253 -1.19 3.95 7.81
CA GLY A 253 -0.32 5.07 7.47
C GLY A 253 -1.01 6.43 7.66
N LYS A 254 -2.25 6.60 7.19
CA LYS A 254 -3.02 7.83 7.34
C LYS A 254 -3.30 8.16 8.81
N GLU A 255 -3.71 7.18 9.62
CA GLU A 255 -4.01 7.43 11.04
C GLU A 255 -2.73 7.62 11.87
N TYR A 256 -1.66 6.90 11.54
CA TYR A 256 -0.34 7.12 12.13
C TYR A 256 0.17 8.53 11.85
N ASP A 257 0.08 9.02 10.61
CA ASP A 257 0.49 10.38 10.25
C ASP A 257 -0.32 11.43 11.03
N LYS A 258 -1.65 11.27 11.14
CA LYS A 258 -2.50 12.14 11.97
C LYS A 258 -2.08 12.12 13.44
N PHE A 259 -1.78 10.94 13.98
CA PHE A 259 -1.31 10.79 15.35
C PHE A 259 0.07 11.45 15.57
N THR A 260 1.00 11.27 14.63
CA THR A 260 2.32 11.93 14.71
C THR A 260 2.18 13.45 14.66
N HIS A 261 1.26 13.98 13.85
CA HIS A 261 0.95 15.41 13.79
C HIS A 261 0.42 15.91 15.14
N GLN A 262 -0.53 15.20 15.75
CA GLN A 262 -1.07 15.53 17.08
C GLN A 262 0.01 15.54 18.18
N LEU A 263 0.95 14.58 18.15
CA LEU A 263 2.07 14.56 19.10
C LEU A 263 3.07 15.71 18.87
N ARG A 264 3.29 16.11 17.62
CA ARG A 264 4.16 17.26 17.28
C ARG A 264 3.56 18.58 17.74
N GLU A 265 2.24 18.77 17.60
CA GLU A 265 1.55 19.97 18.12
C GLU A 265 1.69 20.11 19.64
N ARG A 266 1.70 18.98 20.36
CA ARG A 266 1.79 18.96 21.84
C ARG A 266 3.19 19.26 22.38
N ARG A 267 4.26 19.02 21.62
CA ARG A 267 5.65 19.33 22.02
C ARG A 267 6.44 20.00 20.89
N ARG A 268 6.67 21.31 21.02
CA ARG A 268 7.69 22.03 20.24
C ARG A 268 9.09 21.50 20.64
N GLY A 269 9.71 20.64 19.81
CA GLY A 269 11.18 20.67 19.68
C GLY A 269 12.05 19.43 19.96
N TYR A 270 11.57 18.23 20.35
CA TYR A 270 12.54 17.14 20.71
C TYR A 270 12.22 15.70 20.25
N ILE A 271 11.13 15.45 19.51
CA ILE A 271 10.72 14.06 19.17
C ILE A 271 11.30 13.56 17.83
N ARG A 272 12.03 14.41 17.07
CA ARG A 272 12.56 14.02 15.74
C ARG A 272 13.46 12.76 15.77
N PHE A 273 14.16 12.51 16.88
CA PHE A 273 15.12 11.39 17.03
C PHE A 273 14.55 10.07 17.56
N LEU A 274 13.29 10.04 18.03
CA LEU A 274 12.69 8.84 18.65
C LEU A 274 11.82 8.01 17.71
N TRP A 275 11.52 8.52 16.51
CA TRP A 275 10.79 7.77 15.52
C TRP A 275 11.72 6.71 14.93
N ARG A 276 11.57 5.46 15.37
CA ARG A 276 12.15 4.33 14.66
C ARG A 276 11.34 4.13 13.39
N ASP A 277 11.94 4.48 12.25
CA ASP A 277 11.31 4.30 10.96
C ASP A 277 11.04 2.82 10.63
N ASP A 278 11.77 1.87 11.23
CA ASP A 278 11.61 0.44 10.95
C ASP A 278 10.60 -0.23 11.90
N THR A 279 9.30 0.06 11.68
CA THR A 279 8.21 -0.68 12.33
C THR A 279 8.00 -2.04 11.64
N GLY A 280 7.61 -3.08 12.39
CA GLY A 280 7.31 -4.42 11.83
C GLY A 280 6.30 -4.40 10.68
N ILE A 281 5.39 -3.41 10.70
CA ILE A 281 4.40 -3.17 9.64
C ILE A 281 5.07 -2.78 8.32
N GLN A 282 6.11 -1.96 8.33
CA GLN A 282 6.81 -1.60 7.10
C GLN A 282 7.55 -2.80 6.49
N ARG A 283 8.07 -3.70 7.34
CA ARG A 283 8.71 -4.94 6.86
C ARG A 283 7.72 -5.86 6.16
N ILE A 284 6.55 -6.10 6.77
CA ILE A 284 5.51 -6.91 6.13
C ILE A 284 4.94 -6.20 4.89
N GLN A 285 4.81 -4.88 4.90
CA GLN A 285 4.37 -4.12 3.74
C GLN A 285 5.33 -4.29 2.57
N LYS A 286 6.64 -4.06 2.77
CA LYS A 286 7.68 -4.32 1.75
C LYS A 286 7.60 -5.76 1.24
N ARG A 287 7.46 -6.73 2.15
CA ARG A 287 7.32 -8.14 1.82
C ARG A 287 6.10 -8.41 0.93
N THR A 288 4.92 -7.90 1.30
CA THR A 288 3.69 -8.06 0.50
C THR A 288 3.84 -7.45 -0.90
N TYR A 289 4.53 -6.32 -1.05
CA TYR A 289 4.83 -5.76 -2.38
C TYR A 289 5.74 -6.67 -3.19
N THR A 290 6.81 -7.23 -2.60
CA THR A 290 7.66 -8.19 -3.33
C THR A 290 6.89 -9.42 -3.78
N ILE A 291 5.94 -9.92 -2.97
CA ILE A 291 5.08 -11.04 -3.34
C ILE A 291 4.12 -10.64 -4.47
N ARG A 292 3.54 -9.44 -4.41
CA ARG A 292 2.66 -8.90 -5.46
C ARG A 292 3.39 -8.77 -6.78
N ASP A 293 4.58 -8.18 -6.79
CA ASP A 293 5.40 -8.02 -7.98
C ASP A 293 5.77 -9.39 -8.56
N PHE A 294 6.19 -10.33 -7.70
CA PHE A 294 6.49 -11.70 -8.11
C PHE A 294 5.29 -12.39 -8.79
N ARG A 295 4.11 -12.36 -8.14
CA ARG A 295 2.88 -12.95 -8.67
C ARG A 295 2.43 -12.30 -9.97
N PHE A 296 2.54 -10.98 -10.08
CA PHE A 296 2.24 -10.25 -11.31
C PHE A 296 3.17 -10.65 -12.44
N GLN A 297 4.49 -10.73 -12.19
CA GLN A 297 5.46 -11.16 -13.21
C GLN A 297 5.24 -12.62 -13.63
N HIS A 298 4.91 -13.50 -12.69
CA HIS A 298 4.57 -14.89 -12.97
C HIS A 298 3.30 -15.01 -13.83
N TRP A 299 2.20 -14.36 -13.42
CA TRP A 299 0.93 -14.35 -14.14
C TRP A 299 1.10 -13.77 -15.55
N LYS A 300 1.85 -12.67 -15.68
CA LYS A 300 2.15 -12.04 -16.97
C LYS A 300 2.90 -12.99 -17.90
N LEU A 301 3.89 -13.71 -17.38
CA LEU A 301 4.66 -14.71 -18.15
C LEU A 301 3.77 -15.88 -18.56
N GLU A 302 2.96 -16.41 -17.65
CA GLU A 302 2.04 -17.50 -17.94
C GLU A 302 1.00 -17.10 -19.01
N ARG A 303 0.46 -15.89 -18.93
CA ARG A 303 -0.50 -15.36 -19.92
C ARG A 303 0.12 -15.23 -21.30
N VAL A 304 1.37 -14.75 -21.41
CA VAL A 304 2.06 -14.65 -22.71
C VAL A 304 2.30 -16.04 -23.28
N LEU A 305 2.80 -16.98 -22.47
CA LEU A 305 3.05 -18.35 -22.91
C LEU A 305 1.75 -19.07 -23.35
N ARG A 306 0.66 -18.94 -22.60
CA ARG A 306 -0.65 -19.49 -22.97
C ARG A 306 -1.21 -18.87 -24.25
N SER A 307 -1.04 -17.54 -24.43
CA SER A 307 -1.44 -16.88 -25.68
C SER A 307 -0.61 -17.35 -26.88
N GLN A 308 0.65 -17.76 -26.69
CA GLN A 308 1.45 -18.36 -27.76
C GLN A 308 0.97 -19.77 -28.09
N GLN A 309 0.66 -20.59 -27.08
CA GLN A 309 0.17 -21.96 -27.28
C GLN A 309 -1.14 -22.02 -28.08
N GLN A 310 -2.05 -21.05 -27.93
CA GLN A 310 -3.32 -21.03 -28.66
C GLN A 310 -3.22 -20.49 -30.10
N LYS A 311 -2.15 -19.76 -30.43
CA LYS A 311 -1.97 -19.14 -31.76
C LYS A 311 -1.12 -19.98 -32.70
N ASP A 312 -0.32 -20.90 -32.18
CA ASP A 312 0.29 -21.97 -32.95
C ASP A 312 -0.78 -23.06 -33.21
N GLN A 313 -1.40 -23.07 -34.40
CA GLN A 313 -2.14 -24.24 -34.90
C GLN A 313 -1.17 -25.41 -35.17
N PRO A 314 -1.66 -26.67 -35.16
CA PRO A 314 -0.82 -27.87 -35.09
C PRO A 314 -0.16 -28.14 -36.43
N ALA A 315 1.02 -27.55 -36.65
CA ALA A 315 1.84 -27.85 -37.82
C ALA A 315 3.32 -27.82 -37.44
N GLN A 316 3.79 -29.00 -37.06
CA GLN A 316 5.13 -29.54 -37.29
C GLN A 316 6.30 -28.89 -36.51
N SER A 317 6.91 -29.73 -35.67
CA SER A 317 8.31 -29.68 -35.16
C SER A 317 8.69 -28.71 -34.03
N GLY A 318 7.85 -27.75 -33.64
CA GLY A 318 8.16 -26.78 -32.56
C GLY A 318 7.42 -26.94 -31.22
N GLU A 319 6.38 -27.79 -31.15
CA GLU A 319 5.43 -27.86 -30.03
C GLU A 319 6.08 -28.28 -28.69
N GLY A 320 7.06 -29.18 -28.72
CA GLY A 320 7.71 -29.70 -27.51
C GLY A 320 8.48 -28.64 -26.72
N ALA A 321 9.04 -27.62 -27.38
CA ALA A 321 9.86 -26.61 -26.71
C ALA A 321 9.03 -25.59 -25.92
N LEU A 322 7.87 -25.18 -26.44
CA LEU A 322 6.97 -24.25 -25.75
C LEU A 322 6.21 -24.95 -24.62
N GLU A 323 5.77 -26.18 -24.86
CA GLU A 323 5.15 -26.98 -23.82
C GLU A 323 6.14 -27.32 -22.69
N SER A 324 7.40 -27.61 -23.04
CA SER A 324 8.49 -27.75 -22.07
C SER A 324 8.76 -26.46 -21.30
N ALA A 325 8.75 -25.29 -21.97
CA ALA A 325 8.90 -23.99 -21.30
C ALA A 325 7.75 -23.71 -20.32
N VAL A 326 6.50 -24.01 -20.69
CA VAL A 326 5.33 -23.87 -19.80
C VAL A 326 5.43 -24.83 -18.61
N ARG A 327 5.85 -26.08 -18.83
CA ARG A 327 6.08 -27.05 -17.75
C ARG A 327 7.20 -26.59 -16.82
N GLU A 328 8.31 -26.08 -17.35
CA GLU A 328 9.45 -25.58 -16.56
C GLU A 328 9.06 -24.38 -15.69
N VAL A 329 8.22 -23.48 -16.20
CA VAL A 329 7.66 -22.34 -15.44
C VAL A 329 6.75 -22.82 -14.31
N LYS A 330 5.89 -23.81 -14.56
CA LYS A 330 5.03 -24.40 -13.51
C LYS A 330 5.85 -25.09 -12.43
N LEU A 331 6.84 -25.90 -12.81
CA LEU A 331 7.76 -26.55 -11.88
C LEU A 331 8.59 -25.53 -11.08
N ALA A 332 9.01 -24.43 -11.71
CA ALA A 332 9.70 -23.35 -11.01
C ALA A 332 8.80 -22.72 -9.94
N TYR A 333 7.51 -22.49 -10.27
CA TYR A 333 6.54 -21.94 -9.33
C TYR A 333 6.21 -22.90 -8.18
N GLU A 334 6.12 -24.20 -8.45
CA GLU A 334 5.92 -25.23 -7.41
C GLU A 334 7.02 -25.21 -6.35
N ASN A 335 8.28 -24.98 -6.73
CA ASN A 335 9.38 -24.85 -5.77
C ASN A 335 9.22 -23.62 -4.86
N VAL A 336 8.61 -22.54 -5.36
CA VAL A 336 8.35 -21.31 -4.57
C VAL A 336 7.12 -21.49 -3.68
N LYS A 337 6.14 -22.31 -4.08
CA LYS A 337 4.95 -22.61 -3.27
C LYS A 337 5.25 -23.32 -1.95
N VAL A 338 6.33 -24.11 -1.90
CA VAL A 338 6.72 -24.87 -0.70
C VAL A 338 7.29 -23.97 0.40
N VAL A 339 7.76 -22.77 0.05
CA VAL A 339 8.37 -21.84 1.00
C VAL A 339 7.31 -20.91 1.56
N ASP A 340 7.29 -20.76 2.89
CA ASP A 340 6.39 -19.83 3.58
C ASP A 340 6.76 -18.37 3.24
N CYS A 341 5.95 -17.76 2.37
CA CYS A 341 6.20 -16.38 1.93
C CYS A 341 5.95 -15.33 3.03
N LEU A 342 5.27 -15.70 4.12
CA LEU A 342 4.86 -14.79 5.21
C LEU A 342 5.77 -14.84 6.44
N ASP A 343 6.80 -15.70 6.45
CA ASP A 343 7.78 -15.69 7.55
C ASP A 343 8.73 -14.48 7.41
N LEU A 344 8.66 -13.59 8.41
CA LEU A 344 9.47 -12.38 8.52
C LEU A 344 10.75 -12.61 9.35
N SER A 345 10.99 -13.83 9.81
CA SER A 345 12.24 -14.21 10.46
C SER A 345 13.43 -13.99 9.50
N PRO A 346 14.66 -13.78 10.02
CA PRO A 346 15.84 -13.68 9.16
C PRO A 346 16.07 -14.96 8.35
N GLU A 347 15.72 -16.12 8.92
CA GLU A 347 15.80 -17.43 8.25
C GLU A 347 14.76 -17.56 7.14
N GLY A 348 13.52 -17.16 7.38
CA GLY A 348 12.44 -17.14 6.38
C GLY A 348 12.68 -16.13 5.25
N SER A 349 13.30 -14.99 5.57
CA SER A 349 13.72 -13.99 4.58
C SER A 349 14.81 -14.56 3.67
N ALA A 350 15.82 -15.24 4.23
CA ALA A 350 16.87 -15.89 3.47
C ALA A 350 16.34 -17.06 2.62
N ALA A 351 15.44 -17.88 3.17
CA ALA A 351 14.80 -18.97 2.45
C ALA A 351 14.00 -18.47 1.24
N TRP A 352 13.26 -17.37 1.40
CA TRP A 352 12.53 -16.75 0.30
C TRP A 352 13.43 -16.14 -0.76
N GLU A 353 14.48 -15.42 -0.37
CA GLU A 353 15.43 -14.87 -1.34
C GLU A 353 16.12 -16.00 -2.12
N ALA A 354 16.46 -17.11 -1.47
CA ALA A 354 16.99 -18.29 -2.13
C ALA A 354 15.96 -18.93 -3.09
N ALA A 355 14.69 -18.99 -2.72
CA ALA A 355 13.61 -19.48 -3.58
C ALA A 355 13.41 -18.59 -4.82
N LEU A 356 13.44 -17.26 -4.64
CA LEU A 356 13.38 -16.30 -5.74
C LEU A 356 14.57 -16.44 -6.68
N LYS A 357 15.80 -16.55 -6.16
CA LYS A 357 17.00 -16.78 -6.99
C LYS A 357 16.88 -18.06 -7.81
N ARG A 358 16.44 -19.16 -7.20
CA ARG A 358 16.21 -20.44 -7.92
C ARG A 358 15.12 -20.33 -8.98
N TYR A 359 14.07 -19.55 -8.72
CA TYR A 359 13.03 -19.27 -9.68
C TYR A 359 13.58 -18.44 -10.85
N ASP A 360 14.31 -17.36 -10.56
CA ASP A 360 14.90 -16.48 -11.56
C ASP A 360 15.90 -17.23 -12.45
N GLU A 361 16.74 -18.10 -11.89
CA GLU A 361 17.65 -18.96 -12.67
C GLU A 361 16.92 -19.91 -13.63
N ARG A 362 15.76 -20.46 -13.23
CA ARG A 362 14.94 -21.32 -14.11
C ARG A 362 14.23 -20.49 -15.17
N ILE A 363 13.67 -19.34 -14.79
CA ILE A 363 13.03 -18.43 -15.73
C ILE A 363 14.05 -17.88 -16.72
N ASP A 364 15.28 -17.64 -16.32
CA ASP A 364 16.38 -17.22 -17.19
C ASP A 364 16.66 -18.23 -18.32
N ARG A 365 16.57 -19.53 -18.01
CA ARG A 365 16.70 -20.60 -19.03
C ARG A 365 15.52 -20.55 -20.00
N VAL A 366 14.31 -20.38 -19.47
CA VAL A 366 13.09 -20.23 -20.28
C VAL A 366 13.17 -18.97 -21.15
N GLU A 367 13.63 -17.85 -20.61
CA GLU A 367 13.86 -16.60 -21.35
C GLU A 367 14.87 -16.77 -22.46
N THR A 368 15.95 -17.54 -22.23
CA THR A 368 16.96 -17.82 -23.26
C THR A 368 16.36 -18.62 -24.42
N ARG A 369 15.48 -19.59 -24.12
CA ARG A 369 14.75 -20.35 -25.15
C ARG A 369 13.73 -19.48 -25.89
N ILE A 370 12.98 -18.64 -25.18
CA ILE A 370 12.04 -17.68 -25.78
C ILE A 370 12.80 -16.70 -26.68
N ALA A 371 13.95 -16.19 -26.22
CA ALA A 371 14.79 -15.28 -26.99
C ALA A 371 15.32 -15.95 -28.26
N ALA A 372 15.81 -17.19 -28.19
CA ALA A 372 16.23 -17.95 -29.36
C ALA A 372 15.08 -18.09 -30.38
N ARG A 373 13.89 -18.49 -29.91
CA ARG A 373 12.71 -18.60 -30.78
C ARG A 373 12.28 -17.26 -31.38
N LEU A 374 12.37 -16.18 -30.60
CA LEU A 374 12.09 -14.83 -31.09
C LEU A 374 13.09 -14.42 -32.19
N ARG A 375 14.38 -14.80 -32.07
CA ARG A 375 15.36 -14.61 -33.16
C ARG A 375 14.99 -15.42 -34.40
N ASP A 376 14.61 -16.68 -34.24
CA ASP A 376 14.25 -17.55 -35.37
C ASP A 376 13.00 -17.02 -36.10
N GLN A 377 11.96 -16.63 -35.35
CA GLN A 377 10.74 -16.04 -35.90
C GLN A 377 11.03 -14.70 -36.60
N LEU A 378 11.87 -13.85 -36.02
CA LEU A 378 12.29 -12.58 -36.66
C LEU A 378 13.17 -12.82 -37.90
N GLY A 379 14.00 -13.86 -37.89
CA GLY A 379 14.81 -14.27 -39.04
C GLY A 379 13.96 -14.73 -40.23
N THR A 380 12.83 -15.38 -39.97
CA THR A 380 11.87 -15.78 -41.02
C THR A 380 11.02 -14.63 -41.55
N ALA A 381 10.84 -13.55 -40.76
CA ALA A 381 9.94 -12.46 -41.10
C ALA A 381 10.56 -11.51 -42.16
N LYS A 382 9.95 -11.49 -43.35
CA LYS A 382 10.37 -10.60 -44.45
C LYS A 382 9.67 -9.23 -44.39
N THR A 383 8.44 -9.18 -43.88
CA THR A 383 7.63 -7.95 -43.88
C THR A 383 7.71 -7.22 -42.54
N THR A 384 7.76 -5.89 -42.55
CA THR A 384 7.71 -5.05 -41.34
C THR A 384 6.45 -5.33 -40.50
N ASN A 385 5.30 -5.53 -41.16
CA ASN A 385 4.04 -5.88 -40.49
C ASN A 385 4.07 -7.23 -39.78
N GLU A 386 4.78 -8.23 -40.31
CA GLU A 386 4.93 -9.54 -39.68
C GLU A 386 5.83 -9.45 -38.46
N MET A 387 6.94 -8.70 -38.58
CA MET A 387 7.81 -8.38 -37.44
C MET A 387 7.02 -7.70 -36.32
N PHE A 388 6.21 -6.68 -36.62
CA PHE A 388 5.38 -6.02 -35.61
C PHE A 388 4.33 -6.92 -34.98
N ARG A 389 3.74 -7.85 -35.74
CA ARG A 389 2.82 -8.85 -35.17
C ARG A 389 3.54 -9.72 -34.16
N ILE A 390 4.72 -10.22 -34.49
CA ILE A 390 5.57 -11.00 -33.58
C ILE A 390 5.92 -10.16 -32.34
N PHE A 391 6.40 -8.93 -32.50
CA PHE A 391 6.70 -8.05 -31.36
C PHE A 391 5.48 -7.77 -30.48
N SER A 392 4.29 -7.57 -31.07
CA SER A 392 3.06 -7.32 -30.30
C SER A 392 2.70 -8.50 -29.38
N TRP A 393 3.06 -9.72 -29.77
CA TRP A 393 2.83 -10.91 -28.96
C TRP A 393 3.75 -10.98 -27.75
N TYR A 394 5.00 -10.54 -27.90
CA TYR A 394 6.01 -10.55 -26.84
C TYR A 394 6.11 -9.22 -26.08
N ASN A 395 5.27 -8.22 -26.37
CA ASN A 395 5.30 -6.88 -25.76
C ASN A 395 5.34 -6.93 -24.21
N ALA A 396 4.58 -7.83 -23.63
CA ALA A 396 4.55 -8.05 -22.19
C ALA A 396 5.89 -8.52 -21.59
N LEU A 397 6.81 -9.08 -22.38
CA LEU A 397 8.10 -9.60 -21.93
C LEU A 397 9.27 -8.63 -22.14
N PHE A 398 9.06 -7.45 -22.73
CA PHE A 398 10.13 -6.48 -23.04
C PHE A 398 10.81 -5.87 -21.80
N VAL A 399 10.23 -6.07 -20.61
CA VAL A 399 10.84 -5.67 -19.33
C VAL A 399 12.04 -6.56 -18.97
N ARG A 400 12.11 -7.78 -19.52
CA ARG A 400 13.14 -8.78 -19.17
C ARG A 400 14.44 -8.54 -19.94
N THR A 401 15.57 -8.69 -19.24
CA THR A 401 16.90 -8.29 -19.73
C THR A 401 17.36 -9.10 -20.93
N ARG A 402 17.18 -10.44 -20.92
CA ARG A 402 17.63 -11.31 -22.01
C ARG A 402 16.84 -11.08 -23.29
N ILE A 403 15.52 -10.94 -23.17
CA ILE A 403 14.63 -10.66 -24.30
C ILE A 403 14.92 -9.27 -24.87
N ARG A 404 15.15 -8.27 -24.00
CA ARG A 404 15.58 -6.93 -24.42
C ARG A 404 16.92 -6.97 -25.17
N GLY A 405 17.86 -7.82 -24.75
CA GLY A 405 19.12 -8.05 -25.45
C GLY A 405 18.92 -8.54 -26.89
N ALA A 406 18.09 -9.57 -27.09
CA ALA A 406 17.78 -10.09 -28.42
C ALA A 406 17.07 -9.05 -29.31
N ILE A 407 16.22 -8.20 -28.74
CA ILE A 407 15.54 -7.14 -29.48
C ILE A 407 16.53 -6.08 -29.99
N ARG A 408 17.55 -5.72 -29.20
CA ARG A 408 18.57 -4.73 -29.60
C ARG A 408 19.28 -5.09 -30.90
N GLU A 409 19.52 -6.38 -31.13
CA GLU A 409 20.13 -6.88 -32.37
C GLU A 409 19.25 -6.58 -33.61
N TYR A 410 17.92 -6.63 -33.45
CA TYR A 410 16.96 -6.35 -34.53
C TYR A 410 16.43 -4.92 -34.55
N GLN A 411 16.74 -4.08 -33.55
CA GLN A 411 16.30 -2.69 -33.50
C GLN A 411 16.80 -1.91 -34.73
N ALA A 412 18.07 -2.05 -35.10
CA ALA A 412 18.61 -1.39 -36.29
C ALA A 412 17.89 -1.85 -37.57
N GLN A 413 17.64 -3.15 -37.72
CA GLN A 413 16.93 -3.69 -38.89
C GLN A 413 15.47 -3.21 -38.95
N LEU A 414 14.79 -3.17 -37.81
CA LEU A 414 13.41 -2.69 -37.71
C LEU A 414 13.33 -1.19 -38.04
N THR A 415 14.24 -0.38 -37.49
CA THR A 415 14.30 1.06 -37.76
C THR A 415 14.59 1.35 -39.23
N GLN A 416 15.48 0.59 -39.88
CA GLN A 416 15.72 0.74 -41.31
C GLN A 416 14.49 0.36 -42.15
N ARG A 417 13.85 -0.79 -41.88
CA ARG A 417 12.63 -1.19 -42.61
C ARG A 417 11.48 -0.20 -42.43
N LEU A 418 11.32 0.35 -41.22
CA LEU A 418 10.38 1.42 -40.94
C LEU A 418 10.69 2.70 -41.71
N LYS A 419 11.98 3.06 -41.78
CA LYS A 419 12.42 4.21 -42.58
C LYS A 419 12.08 4.00 -44.05
N ASP A 420 12.29 2.80 -44.59
CA ASP A 420 11.91 2.46 -45.96
C ASP A 420 10.40 2.55 -46.18
N ASP A 421 9.59 2.10 -45.21
CA ASP A 421 8.14 2.19 -45.30
C ASP A 421 7.62 3.63 -45.19
N ILE A 422 8.25 4.47 -44.36
CA ILE A 422 7.99 5.91 -44.29
C ILE A 422 8.43 6.59 -45.60
N GLU A 423 9.55 6.18 -46.19
CA GLU A 423 10.02 6.70 -47.47
C GLU A 423 9.08 6.31 -48.62
N LYS A 424 8.54 5.09 -48.62
CA LYS A 424 7.46 4.70 -49.56
C LYS A 424 6.21 5.54 -49.38
N LEU A 425 5.81 5.85 -48.14
CA LEU A 425 4.70 6.81 -47.89
C LEU A 425 5.04 8.20 -48.44
N HIS A 426 6.28 8.64 -48.26
CA HIS A 426 6.75 9.92 -48.78
C HIS A 426 6.75 9.96 -50.32
N GLN A 427 7.16 8.88 -50.97
CA GLN A 427 7.08 8.73 -52.43
C GLN A 427 5.64 8.73 -52.93
N LYS A 428 4.72 8.03 -52.24
CA LYS A 428 3.28 8.09 -52.53
C LYS A 428 2.74 9.51 -52.43
N PHE A 429 3.17 10.27 -51.42
CA PHE A 429 2.80 11.67 -51.28
C PHE A 429 3.33 12.55 -52.43
N LYS A 430 4.59 12.33 -52.85
CA LYS A 430 5.23 13.08 -53.95
C LYS A 430 4.57 12.87 -55.30
N MET A 431 3.99 11.69 -55.57
CA MET A 431 3.36 11.39 -56.86
C MET A 431 2.11 12.24 -57.18
N GLN A 432 1.70 13.14 -56.26
CA GLN A 432 0.53 14.01 -56.35
C GLN A 432 -0.78 13.22 -56.44
N TYR A 433 -1.75 13.61 -55.60
CA TYR A 433 -3.04 12.94 -55.51
C TYR A 433 -3.73 12.78 -56.88
N ASN A 434 -3.68 13.83 -57.71
CA ASN A 434 -4.34 13.90 -59.03
C ASN A 434 -3.82 12.86 -60.05
N LYS A 435 -2.60 12.35 -59.88
CA LYS A 435 -2.00 11.35 -60.79
C LYS A 435 -2.12 9.92 -60.25
N THR A 436 -2.67 9.76 -59.06
CA THR A 436 -2.76 8.46 -58.39
C THR A 436 -4.05 7.74 -58.81
N MET A 437 -4.02 6.40 -58.93
CA MET A 437 -5.22 5.58 -59.18
C MET A 437 -6.33 5.81 -58.14
N THR A 438 -5.96 6.21 -56.92
CA THR A 438 -6.88 6.59 -55.86
C THR A 438 -7.81 7.74 -56.26
N TYR A 439 -7.32 8.73 -57.01
CA TYR A 439 -8.16 9.82 -57.51
C TYR A 439 -9.23 9.30 -58.48
N GLN A 440 -8.85 8.43 -59.41
CA GLN A 440 -9.79 7.81 -60.35
C GLN A 440 -10.86 6.99 -59.63
N MET A 441 -10.47 6.24 -58.60
CA MET A 441 -11.40 5.45 -57.77
C MET A 441 -12.33 6.34 -56.92
N CYS A 442 -11.82 7.44 -56.38
CA CYS A 442 -12.61 8.41 -55.62
C CYS A 442 -13.65 9.10 -56.52
N VAL A 443 -13.25 9.51 -57.73
CA VAL A 443 -14.17 10.09 -58.73
C VAL A 443 -15.25 9.09 -59.14
N GLN A 444 -14.89 7.82 -59.35
CA GLN A 444 -15.87 6.75 -59.62
C GLN A 444 -16.83 6.48 -58.46
N ARG A 445 -16.40 6.73 -57.22
CA ARG A 445 -17.22 6.59 -56.01
C ARG A 445 -17.88 7.89 -55.55
N ASP A 446 -17.99 8.88 -56.44
CA ASP A 446 -18.67 10.16 -56.16
C ASP A 446 -18.03 11.00 -55.04
N TYR A 447 -16.75 10.78 -54.72
CA TYR A 447 -16.01 11.64 -53.79
C TYR A 447 -15.48 12.89 -54.51
N PRO A 448 -15.85 14.10 -54.07
CA PRO A 448 -15.33 15.34 -54.65
C PRO A 448 -13.80 15.47 -54.54
N PRO A 449 -13.15 16.19 -55.45
CA PRO A 449 -11.69 16.24 -55.54
C PRO A 449 -11.01 16.86 -54.31
N VAL A 450 -11.63 17.88 -53.68
CA VAL A 450 -11.04 18.55 -52.51
C VAL A 450 -11.18 17.70 -51.26
N SER A 451 -12.39 17.20 -50.97
CA SER A 451 -12.63 16.31 -49.84
C SER A 451 -11.82 15.02 -49.93
N SER A 452 -11.71 14.44 -51.13
CA SER A 452 -10.93 13.22 -51.34
C SER A 452 -9.42 13.42 -51.22
N ALA A 453 -8.89 14.60 -51.60
CA ALA A 453 -7.48 14.95 -51.34
C ALA A 453 -7.19 15.10 -49.84
N ILE A 454 -8.11 15.68 -49.07
CA ILE A 454 -8.01 15.83 -47.62
C ILE A 454 -8.08 14.46 -46.92
N ILE A 455 -9.04 13.61 -47.30
CA ILE A 455 -9.17 12.25 -46.75
C ILE A 455 -7.91 11.43 -47.06
N TRP A 456 -7.37 11.53 -48.27
CA TRP A 456 -6.14 10.85 -48.66
C TRP A 456 -4.93 11.32 -47.83
N ALA A 457 -4.78 12.63 -47.61
CA ALA A 457 -3.72 13.17 -46.78
C ALA A 457 -3.87 12.77 -45.29
N ARG A 458 -5.10 12.80 -44.76
CA ARG A 458 -5.41 12.29 -43.40
C ARG A 458 -5.10 10.81 -43.27
N GLN A 459 -5.40 10.00 -44.29
CA GLN A 459 -5.11 8.56 -44.27
C GLN A 459 -3.59 8.30 -44.21
N ILE A 460 -2.78 9.10 -44.91
CA ILE A 460 -1.32 9.02 -44.82
C ILE A 460 -0.84 9.43 -43.41
N ASP A 461 -1.42 10.45 -42.81
CA ASP A 461 -1.10 10.87 -41.43
C ASP A 461 -1.46 9.76 -40.42
N CYS A 462 -2.64 9.14 -40.54
CA CYS A 462 -3.02 8.00 -39.68
C CYS A 462 -2.09 6.80 -39.86
N GLN A 463 -1.63 6.51 -41.07
CA GLN A 463 -0.65 5.45 -41.31
C GLN A 463 0.71 5.78 -40.69
N LEU A 464 1.16 7.04 -40.80
CA LEU A 464 2.37 7.52 -40.16
C LEU A 464 2.28 7.38 -38.63
N GLU A 465 1.16 7.79 -38.04
CA GLU A 465 0.91 7.68 -36.60
C GLU A 465 0.86 6.22 -36.14
N THR A 466 0.26 5.34 -36.94
CA THR A 466 0.28 3.88 -36.67
C THR A 466 1.70 3.33 -36.66
N TYR A 467 2.58 3.78 -37.58
CA TYR A 467 3.99 3.36 -37.56
C TYR A 467 4.74 3.90 -36.33
N LEU A 468 4.48 5.14 -35.93
CA LEU A 468 5.07 5.74 -34.71
C LEU A 468 4.62 5.02 -33.44
N GLN A 469 3.33 4.71 -33.31
CA GLN A 469 2.81 3.93 -32.17
C GLN A 469 3.45 2.53 -32.11
N ARG A 470 3.71 1.92 -33.26
CA ARG A 470 4.41 0.62 -33.34
C ARG A 470 5.88 0.73 -32.92
N VAL A 471 6.57 1.81 -33.28
CA VAL A 471 7.93 2.11 -32.81
C VAL A 471 7.95 2.25 -31.29
N GLU A 472 7.02 3.04 -30.74
CA GLU A 472 6.89 3.25 -29.30
C GLU A 472 6.60 1.94 -28.56
N ALA A 473 5.78 1.06 -29.13
CA ALA A 473 5.49 -0.25 -28.54
C ALA A 473 6.71 -1.18 -28.50
N VAL A 474 7.65 -1.08 -29.45
CA VAL A 474 8.83 -1.97 -29.54
C VAL A 474 10.02 -1.44 -28.76
N LEU A 475 10.29 -0.14 -28.84
CA LEU A 475 11.46 0.49 -28.21
C LEU A 475 11.14 1.11 -26.84
N GLY A 476 9.87 1.13 -26.45
CA GLY A 476 9.40 1.83 -25.25
C GLY A 476 9.37 3.35 -25.47
N ARG A 477 8.98 4.09 -24.43
CA ARG A 477 8.85 5.56 -24.50
C ARG A 477 10.16 6.29 -24.76
N ASP A 478 11.30 5.64 -24.47
CA ASP A 478 12.63 6.22 -24.63
C ASP A 478 13.21 6.07 -26.05
N TRP A 479 12.40 5.64 -27.03
CA TRP A 479 12.83 5.52 -28.44
C TRP A 479 13.34 6.86 -29.01
N GLU A 480 12.90 7.97 -28.43
CA GLU A 480 13.31 9.32 -28.79
C GLU A 480 14.77 9.64 -28.46
N ASN A 481 15.39 8.92 -27.52
CA ASN A 481 16.78 9.17 -27.11
C ASN A 481 17.79 8.45 -28.00
N TYR A 482 17.34 7.55 -28.87
CA TYR A 482 18.20 6.84 -29.81
C TYR A 482 18.53 7.75 -31.01
N VAL A 483 19.78 7.72 -31.47
CA VAL A 483 20.25 8.51 -32.62
C VAL A 483 19.41 8.27 -33.88
N GLU A 484 18.99 7.03 -34.10
CA GLU A 484 18.11 6.68 -35.24
C GLU A 484 16.66 7.12 -35.01
N GLY A 485 16.19 7.11 -33.75
CA GLY A 485 14.87 7.57 -33.35
C GLY A 485 14.70 9.09 -33.48
N GLN A 486 15.72 9.86 -33.12
CA GLN A 486 15.73 11.33 -33.32
C GLN A 486 15.60 11.69 -34.80
N LYS A 487 16.39 11.05 -35.67
CA LYS A 487 16.33 11.24 -37.12
C LYS A 487 14.95 10.87 -37.66
N LEU A 488 14.36 9.77 -37.19
CA LEU A 488 13.03 9.35 -37.61
C LEU A 488 11.95 10.33 -37.14
N LYS A 489 12.07 10.88 -35.92
CA LYS A 489 11.17 11.91 -35.39
C LYS A 489 11.24 13.20 -36.20
N GLU A 490 12.44 13.66 -36.56
CA GLU A 490 12.62 14.84 -37.42
C GLU A 490 12.01 14.64 -38.81
N VAL A 491 12.26 13.48 -39.43
CA VAL A 491 11.66 13.12 -40.73
C VAL A 491 10.14 13.09 -40.63
N CYS A 492 9.59 12.45 -39.60
CA CYS A 492 8.14 12.38 -39.37
C CYS A 492 7.53 13.77 -39.12
N HIS A 493 8.18 14.61 -38.31
CA HIS A 493 7.71 15.96 -38.03
C HIS A 493 7.73 16.84 -39.29
N SER A 494 8.78 16.73 -40.11
CA SER A 494 8.86 17.41 -41.40
C SER A 494 7.79 16.91 -42.37
N PHE A 495 7.49 15.61 -42.36
CA PHE A 495 6.47 15.01 -43.20
C PHE A 495 5.06 15.42 -42.75
N ARG A 496 4.80 15.45 -41.44
CA ARG A 496 3.53 15.92 -40.87
C ARG A 496 3.26 17.40 -41.17
N LYS A 497 4.28 18.26 -41.12
CA LYS A 497 4.16 19.66 -41.59
C LYS A 497 3.74 19.76 -43.06
N LYS A 498 4.28 18.88 -43.91
CA LYS A 498 3.92 18.82 -45.35
C LYS A 498 2.53 18.23 -45.61
N LEU A 499 2.02 17.42 -44.69
CA LEU A 499 0.67 16.83 -44.74
C LEU A 499 -0.43 17.75 -44.17
N ASN A 500 -0.10 19.00 -43.79
CA ASN A 500 -1.08 19.89 -43.19
C ASN A 500 -2.22 20.23 -44.19
N THR A 501 -3.40 19.68 -43.93
CA THR A 501 -4.60 19.84 -44.77
C THR A 501 -5.36 21.14 -44.51
N GLN A 502 -4.99 21.90 -43.48
CA GLN A 502 -5.65 23.17 -43.17
C GLN A 502 -5.52 24.18 -44.29
N GLN A 503 -4.37 24.24 -44.97
CA GLN A 503 -4.20 25.13 -46.12
C GLN A 503 -5.13 24.76 -47.28
N LEU A 504 -5.31 23.46 -47.55
CA LEU A 504 -6.25 22.99 -48.57
C LEU A 504 -7.70 23.34 -48.20
N PHE A 505 -8.05 23.23 -46.92
CA PHE A 505 -9.36 23.59 -46.41
C PHE A 505 -9.60 25.11 -46.46
N ASP A 506 -8.62 25.93 -46.10
CA ASP A 506 -8.73 27.40 -46.14
C ASP A 506 -8.82 27.92 -47.57
N ASP A 507 -8.06 27.34 -48.50
CA ASP A 507 -8.14 27.67 -49.93
C ASP A 507 -9.48 27.26 -50.52
N TRP A 508 -10.02 26.11 -50.10
CA TRP A 508 -11.37 25.69 -50.44
C TRP A 508 -12.41 26.67 -49.87
N LYS A 509 -12.34 26.98 -48.57
CA LYS A 509 -13.25 27.89 -47.89
C LYS A 509 -13.27 29.26 -48.57
N LYS A 510 -12.11 29.83 -48.88
CA LYS A 510 -12.01 31.09 -49.65
C LYS A 510 -12.64 30.99 -51.03
N LYS A 511 -12.43 29.87 -51.75
CA LYS A 511 -13.08 29.63 -53.05
C LYS A 511 -14.59 29.52 -52.93
N VAL A 512 -15.11 28.91 -51.86
CA VAL A 512 -16.55 28.78 -51.61
C VAL A 512 -17.17 30.13 -51.23
N GLU A 513 -16.53 30.88 -50.33
CA GLU A 513 -16.97 32.21 -49.89
C GLU A 513 -16.95 33.22 -51.04
N ALA A 514 -15.91 33.19 -51.89
CA ALA A 514 -15.80 34.07 -53.05
C ALA A 514 -16.83 33.77 -54.14
N ARG A 515 -17.39 32.55 -54.18
CA ARG A 515 -18.27 32.09 -55.27
C ARG A 515 -19.76 32.33 -55.04
N GLN A 516 -20.17 32.82 -53.86
CA GLN A 516 -21.57 33.13 -53.52
C GLN A 516 -22.60 32.31 -54.31
N LEU A 517 -22.73 31.03 -53.99
CA LEU A 517 -23.61 30.10 -54.69
C LEU A 517 -25.07 30.31 -54.28
N VAL A 518 -25.58 31.48 -54.61
CA VAL A 518 -26.98 31.83 -54.45
C VAL A 518 -27.69 31.29 -55.68
N VAL A 519 -28.32 30.13 -55.56
CA VAL A 519 -29.32 29.69 -56.54
C VAL A 519 -30.59 30.51 -56.29
N GLN A 520 -30.62 31.74 -56.77
CA GLN A 520 -31.86 32.53 -56.88
C GLN A 520 -32.16 32.78 -58.36
N GLY A 521 -33.29 32.25 -58.82
CA GLY A 521 -33.76 32.41 -60.19
C GLY A 521 -34.48 31.18 -60.74
N HIS A 522 -34.87 31.27 -62.02
CA HIS A 522 -35.55 30.20 -62.75
C HIS A 522 -34.65 28.98 -63.00
N ILE A 523 -35.22 27.77 -62.90
CA ILE A 523 -34.55 26.47 -63.00
C ILE A 523 -33.95 26.22 -64.38
N PHE A 524 -34.46 26.88 -65.42
CA PHE A 524 -33.95 26.78 -66.79
C PHE A 524 -33.49 28.14 -67.28
N ASN A 525 -32.30 28.18 -67.86
CA ASN A 525 -31.75 29.34 -68.54
C ASN A 525 -31.49 28.97 -70.00
N ILE A 526 -31.84 29.85 -70.93
CA ILE A 526 -31.61 29.63 -72.36
C ILE A 526 -30.21 30.16 -72.66
N GLY A 527 -29.24 29.26 -72.80
CA GLY A 527 -27.87 29.59 -73.15
C GLY A 527 -27.69 29.66 -74.67
N SER A 528 -27.19 30.78 -75.18
CA SER A 528 -26.77 30.90 -76.58
C SER A 528 -25.35 30.39 -76.75
N GLN A 529 -25.16 29.25 -77.41
CA GLN A 529 -23.83 28.77 -77.76
C GLN A 529 -23.49 29.25 -79.18
N CYS A 530 -22.56 30.20 -79.29
CA CYS A 530 -22.09 30.67 -80.59
C CYS A 530 -21.13 29.60 -81.17
N THR A 531 -21.60 28.88 -82.18
CA THR A 531 -20.74 27.95 -82.93
C THR A 531 -20.40 28.56 -84.28
N ARG A 532 -19.38 28.02 -84.96
CA ARG A 532 -18.84 28.55 -86.23
C ARG A 532 -19.87 28.67 -87.37
N THR A 533 -21.05 28.06 -87.24
CA THR A 533 -22.12 27.99 -88.25
C THR A 533 -23.44 28.62 -87.80
N GLY A 534 -23.48 29.29 -86.64
CA GLY A 534 -24.67 29.98 -86.14
C GLY A 534 -24.87 29.86 -84.63
N THR A 535 -25.80 30.66 -84.11
CA THR A 535 -26.17 30.69 -82.69
C THR A 535 -27.26 29.64 -82.43
N ILE A 536 -26.92 28.57 -81.71
CA ILE A 536 -27.89 27.54 -81.31
C ILE A 536 -28.28 27.80 -79.85
N LEU A 537 -29.57 27.96 -79.58
CA LEU A 537 -30.11 28.10 -78.24
C LEU A 537 -30.26 26.71 -77.61
N LYS A 538 -29.60 26.47 -76.48
CA LYS A 538 -29.76 25.25 -75.68
C LYS A 538 -30.39 25.60 -74.33
N LEU A 539 -31.36 24.80 -73.93
CA LEU A 539 -31.94 24.86 -72.58
C LEU A 539 -30.91 24.27 -71.61
N GLN A 540 -30.35 25.10 -70.73
CA GLN A 540 -29.46 24.65 -69.66
C GLN A 540 -30.18 24.78 -68.32
N VAL A 541 -30.10 23.75 -67.49
CA VAL A 541 -30.61 23.80 -66.13
C VAL A 541 -29.68 24.69 -65.31
N ASN A 542 -30.22 25.70 -64.64
CA ASN A 542 -29.51 26.62 -63.74
C ASN A 542 -29.19 25.96 -62.40
N PHE A 543 -28.61 24.77 -62.45
CA PHE A 543 -28.02 24.05 -61.33
C PHE A 543 -26.55 23.83 -61.65
N PRO A 544 -25.65 24.71 -61.18
CA PRO A 544 -24.24 24.51 -61.44
C PRO A 544 -23.81 23.18 -60.77
N PRO A 545 -23.00 22.35 -61.46
CA PRO A 545 -22.50 21.09 -60.90
C PRO A 545 -21.71 21.31 -59.60
N GLU A 546 -21.24 22.55 -59.39
CA GLU A 546 -20.55 23.03 -58.20
C GLU A 546 -21.41 22.96 -56.92
N THR A 547 -22.74 23.13 -57.02
CA THR A 547 -23.64 23.02 -55.86
C THR A 547 -23.75 21.58 -55.37
N ILE A 548 -23.76 20.61 -56.29
CA ILE A 548 -23.78 19.17 -55.96
C ILE A 548 -22.44 18.75 -55.34
N THR A 549 -21.32 19.23 -55.89
CA THR A 549 -20.01 18.95 -55.29
C THR A 549 -19.89 19.54 -53.90
N LEU A 550 -20.45 20.71 -53.64
CA LEU A 550 -20.40 21.34 -52.32
C LEU A 550 -21.29 20.65 -51.30
N ALA A 551 -22.49 20.25 -51.68
CA ALA A 551 -23.34 19.43 -50.80
C ALA A 551 -22.63 18.12 -50.42
N LYS A 552 -21.97 17.47 -51.39
CA LYS A 552 -21.16 16.27 -51.15
C LYS A 552 -19.92 16.55 -50.29
N GLU A 553 -19.22 17.67 -50.48
CA GLU A 553 -18.05 18.06 -49.67
C GLU A 553 -18.45 18.39 -48.22
N VAL A 554 -19.52 19.15 -48.02
CA VAL A 554 -20.06 19.47 -46.69
C VAL A 554 -20.49 18.21 -45.95
N ALA A 555 -21.15 17.26 -46.63
CA ALA A 555 -21.52 15.98 -46.04
C ALA A 555 -20.29 15.16 -45.60
N GLN A 556 -19.21 15.18 -46.38
CA GLN A 556 -17.97 14.46 -46.04
C GLN A 556 -17.23 15.11 -44.85
N PHE A 557 -17.19 16.44 -44.78
CA PHE A 557 -16.57 17.14 -43.65
C PHE A 557 -17.35 17.04 -42.33
N GLN A 558 -18.65 16.74 -42.38
CA GLN A 558 -19.45 16.49 -41.18
C GLN A 558 -19.27 15.07 -40.61
N VAL A 559 -18.87 14.11 -41.44
CA VAL A 559 -18.79 12.68 -41.07
C VAL A 559 -17.38 12.25 -40.62
N GLY A 560 -16.32 13.02 -40.92
CA GLY A 560 -14.93 12.69 -40.56
C GLY A 560 -14.13 13.85 -40.01
#